data_AF-A0A1G1EH14-F1
#
_entry.id   AF-A0A1G1EH14-F1
#
_cell.length_a   1.000
_cell.length_b   1.000
_cell.length_c   1.000
_cell.angle_alpha   90.00
_cell.angle_beta   90.00
_cell.angle_gamma   90.00
#
_symmetry.space_group_name_H-M   'P 1'
#
loop_
_entity.id
_entity.type
_entity.pdbx_description
1 polymer ?
#
loop_
_entity_poly.entity_id
_entity_poly.type
_entity_poly.pdbx_seq_one_letter_code
_entity_poly.pdbx_strand_id
1 'polypeptide(L)'
;MREGYEVYWLYLEDLLEEIRQDKDILLEVRDLSDLARKVVKAKVKEDFNALPGAAKLWIRNLKDDITDQYWGIQVLEELPDDAFHPKKAPTREEMIR
;
A
#
# COMPACT_ATOMS: atom_id res chain seq x y z
N MET A 1 -11.33 3.38 -16.09
CA MET A 1 -9.99 3.22 -15.49
C MET A 1 -10.14 3.59 -14.01
N ARG A 2 -9.54 2.83 -13.09
CA ARG A 2 -9.57 3.18 -11.66
C ARG A 2 -8.56 4.31 -11.41
N GLU A 3 -8.86 5.18 -10.45
CA GLU A 3 -7.98 6.27 -10.04
C GLU A 3 -7.44 6.00 -8.62
N GLY A 4 -6.29 6.59 -8.30
CA GLY A 4 -5.61 6.44 -7.02
C GLY A 4 -4.43 5.47 -7.10
N TYR A 5 -4.18 4.78 -6.00
CA TYR A 5 -3.04 3.89 -5.80
C TYR A 5 -3.52 2.46 -5.56
N GLU A 6 -2.67 1.50 -5.87
CA GLU A 6 -2.92 0.08 -5.62
C GLU A 6 -1.76 -0.52 -4.79
N VAL A 7 -2.09 -1.40 -3.86
CA VAL A 7 -1.11 -2.08 -3.01
C VAL A 7 -1.49 -3.54 -2.76
N TYR A 8 -0.50 -4.40 -2.61
CA TYR A 8 -0.71 -5.78 -2.14
C TYR A 8 -1.01 -5.83 -0.65
N TRP A 9 -2.02 -6.60 -0.25
CA TRP A 9 -2.42 -6.77 1.16
C TRP A 9 -1.24 -7.12 2.07
N LEU A 10 -0.32 -7.97 1.61
CA LEU A 10 0.87 -8.38 2.37
C LEU A 10 1.71 -7.19 2.85
N TYR A 11 1.78 -6.10 2.08
CA TYR A 11 2.55 -4.92 2.49
C TYR A 11 1.83 -4.11 3.56
N LEU A 12 0.50 -4.16 3.59
CA LEU A 12 -0.30 -3.51 4.63
C LEU A 12 -0.34 -4.34 5.91
N GLU A 13 -0.37 -5.67 5.79
CA GLU A 13 -0.46 -6.61 6.92
C GLU A 13 0.66 -6.38 7.93
N ASP A 14 1.90 -6.23 7.46
CA ASP A 14 3.09 -5.96 8.27
C ASP A 14 3.09 -4.56 8.91
N LEU A 15 2.22 -3.65 8.45
CA LEU A 15 2.15 -2.25 8.86
C LEU A 15 0.83 -1.90 9.58
N LEU A 16 -0.04 -2.89 9.83
CA LEU A 16 -1.37 -2.68 10.39
C LEU A 16 -1.33 -1.97 11.74
N GLU A 17 -0.35 -2.29 12.58
CA GLU A 17 -0.21 -1.66 13.89
C GLU A 17 0.12 -0.17 13.74
N GLU A 18 1.07 0.17 12.88
CA GLU A 18 1.47 1.54 12.57
C GLU A 18 0.32 2.35 11.97
N ILE A 19 -0.43 1.76 11.03
CA ILE A 19 -1.61 2.35 10.39
C ILE A 19 -2.68 2.69 11.44
N ARG A 20 -2.95 1.76 12.36
CA ARG A 20 -3.94 1.96 13.43
C ARG A 20 -3.48 3.01 14.45
N GLN A 21 -2.18 3.15 14.65
CA GLN A 21 -1.58 4.19 15.50
C GLN A 21 -1.45 5.55 14.81
N ASP A 22 -1.96 5.72 13.58
CA ASP A 22 -1.86 6.96 12.79
C ASP A 22 -0.41 7.39 12.49
N LYS A 23 0.52 6.42 12.46
CA LYS A 23 1.91 6.68 12.08
C LYS A 23 2.05 6.82 10.57
N ASP A 24 3.03 7.61 10.17
CA ASP A 24 3.47 7.65 8.77
C ASP A 24 4.18 6.32 8.45
N ILE A 25 3.81 5.71 7.32
CA ILE A 25 4.39 4.44 6.87
C ILE A 25 5.08 4.60 5.52
N LEU A 26 6.05 3.73 5.25
CA LEU A 26 6.67 3.58 3.94
C LEU A 26 6.00 2.42 3.21
N LEU A 27 5.51 2.67 2.01
CA LEU A 27 4.75 1.70 1.24
C LEU A 27 5.13 1.77 -0.24
N GLU A 28 5.37 0.62 -0.85
CA GLU A 28 5.38 0.49 -2.30
C GLU A 28 3.94 0.42 -2.80
N VAL A 29 3.58 1.34 -3.68
CA VAL A 29 2.26 1.40 -4.34
C VAL A 29 2.43 1.46 -5.84
N ARG A 30 1.39 1.03 -6.56
CA ARG A 30 1.25 1.27 -7.99
C ARG A 30 0.32 2.46 -8.21
N ASP A 31 0.80 3.49 -8.88
CA ASP A 31 -0.02 4.61 -9.32
C ASP A 31 -0.88 4.17 -10.51
N LEU A 32 -2.20 4.32 -10.41
CA LEU A 32 -3.12 3.84 -11.44
C LEU A 32 -3.27 4.81 -12.62
N SER A 33 -2.71 6.03 -12.53
CA SER A 33 -2.73 7.01 -13.60
C SER A 33 -1.71 6.71 -14.70
N ASP A 34 -0.51 6.27 -14.32
CA ASP A 34 0.62 5.98 -15.20
C ASP A 34 1.13 4.53 -15.11
N LEU A 35 0.56 3.73 -14.19
CA LEU A 35 0.91 2.34 -13.91
C LEU A 35 2.32 2.14 -13.34
N ALA A 36 3.00 3.22 -12.93
CA ALA A 36 4.33 3.18 -12.33
C ALA A 36 4.28 2.67 -10.89
N ARG A 37 5.36 2.00 -10.48
CA ARG A 37 5.59 1.69 -9.06
C ARG A 37 6.23 2.90 -8.41
N LYS A 38 5.79 3.23 -7.19
CA LYS A 38 6.28 4.34 -6.40
C LYS A 38 6.47 3.89 -4.97
N VAL A 39 7.56 4.31 -4.36
CA VAL A 39 7.75 4.21 -2.90
C VAL A 39 7.27 5.53 -2.30
N VAL A 40 6.32 5.46 -1.39
CA VAL A 40 5.77 6.66 -0.76
C VAL A 40 5.86 6.57 0.75
N LYS A 41 6.17 7.70 1.38
CA LYS A 41 5.83 7.94 2.77
C LYS A 41 4.40 8.47 2.81
N ALA A 42 3.51 7.78 3.50
CA ALA A 42 2.09 8.10 3.48
C ALA A 42 1.40 7.85 4.83
N LYS A 43 0.28 8.53 5.04
CA LYS A 43 -0.72 8.13 6.02
C LYS A 43 -1.77 7.27 5.34
N VAL A 44 -2.17 6.20 6.03
CA VAL A 44 -3.18 5.25 5.52
C VAL A 44 -4.28 5.06 6.56
N LYS A 45 -5.53 4.92 6.09
CA LYS A 45 -6.70 4.61 6.93
C LYS A 45 -7.56 3.53 6.30
N GLU A 46 -7.99 2.57 7.12
CA GLU A 46 -8.88 1.48 6.70
C GLU A 46 -10.23 2.02 6.16
N ASP A 47 -10.72 3.11 6.75
CA ASP A 47 -11.86 3.86 6.22
C ASP A 47 -11.35 5.05 5.40
N PHE A 48 -11.69 5.08 4.11
CA PHE A 48 -11.39 6.19 3.21
C PHE A 48 -11.92 7.53 3.74
N ASN A 49 -13.10 7.54 4.36
CA ASN A 49 -13.71 8.78 4.86
C ASN A 49 -13.04 9.31 6.12
N ALA A 50 -12.23 8.51 6.80
CA ALA A 50 -11.48 8.92 7.99
C ALA A 50 -10.23 9.76 7.65
N LEU A 51 -9.90 9.93 6.36
CA LEU A 51 -8.73 10.70 5.91
C LEU A 51 -9.14 11.74 4.85
N PRO A 52 -9.54 12.96 5.26
CA PRO A 52 -9.96 14.02 4.34
C PRO A 52 -8.87 14.38 3.32
N GLY A 53 -9.22 14.40 2.03
CA GLY A 53 -8.27 14.69 0.95
C GLY A 53 -7.39 13.51 0.56
N ALA A 54 -7.63 12.31 1.10
CA ALA A 54 -6.95 11.10 0.68
C ALA A 54 -7.32 10.68 -0.75
N ALA A 55 -6.36 10.07 -1.42
CA ALA A 55 -6.60 9.28 -2.62
C ALA A 55 -7.13 7.89 -2.25
N LYS A 56 -7.76 7.21 -3.21
CA LYS A 56 -8.19 5.82 -3.03
C LYS A 56 -6.98 4.90 -3.03
N LEU A 57 -6.90 4.01 -2.05
CA LEU A 57 -5.94 2.92 -1.99
C LEU A 57 -6.67 1.60 -2.23
N TRP A 58 -6.50 1.04 -3.41
CA TRP A 58 -7.04 -0.24 -3.80
C TRP A 58 -6.17 -1.36 -3.25
N ILE A 59 -6.79 -2.32 -2.57
CA ILE A 59 -6.08 -3.45 -1.98
C ILE A 59 -6.24 -4.65 -2.90
N ARG A 60 -5.10 -5.20 -3.30
CA ARG A 60 -5.01 -6.44 -4.04
C ARG A 60 -4.76 -7.58 -3.06
N ASN A 61 -5.65 -8.56 -3.05
CA ASN A 61 -5.56 -9.70 -2.14
C ASN A 61 -4.57 -10.77 -2.66
N LEU A 62 -4.39 -11.85 -1.88
CA LEU A 62 -3.49 -12.97 -2.20
C LEU A 62 -3.88 -13.76 -3.46
N LYS A 63 -5.11 -13.61 -3.95
CA LYS A 63 -5.61 -14.23 -5.18
C LYS A 63 -5.45 -13.32 -6.40
N ASP A 64 -4.76 -12.19 -6.23
CA ASP A 64 -4.61 -11.13 -7.25
C ASP A 64 -5.92 -10.39 -7.58
N ASP A 65 -6.99 -10.62 -6.80
CA ASP A 65 -8.25 -9.90 -6.93
C ASP A 65 -8.18 -8.58 -6.16
N ILE A 66 -8.76 -7.53 -6.75
CA ILE A 66 -8.88 -6.22 -6.09
C ILE A 66 -10.17 -6.20 -5.29
N THR A 67 -10.07 -5.84 -4.00
CA THR A 67 -11.22 -5.77 -3.11
C THR A 67 -12.22 -4.69 -3.54
N ASP A 68 -13.50 -4.92 -3.30
CA ASP A 68 -14.55 -3.93 -3.60
C ASP A 68 -14.48 -2.68 -2.70
N GLN A 69 -13.76 -2.79 -1.58
CA GLN A 69 -13.50 -1.70 -0.65
C GLN A 69 -12.08 -1.17 -0.85
N TYR A 70 -11.95 0.15 -0.80
CA TYR A 70 -10.67 0.86 -0.85
C TYR A 70 -10.43 1.60 0.45
N TRP A 71 -9.15 1.70 0.81
CA TRP A 71 -8.67 2.47 1.94
C TRP A 71 -8.37 3.91 1.52
N GLY A 72 -8.11 4.79 2.49
CA GLY A 72 -7.59 6.13 2.24
C GLY A 72 -6.07 6.14 2.31
N ILE A 73 -5.42 6.75 1.32
CA ILE A 73 -3.98 7.07 1.35
C ILE A 73 -3.75 8.55 1.14
N GLN A 74 -2.96 9.17 2.01
CA GLN A 74 -2.44 10.51 1.85
C GLN A 74 -0.92 10.42 1.70
N VAL A 75 -0.45 10.60 0.46
CA VAL A 75 0.98 10.65 0.16
C VAL A 75 1.56 11.94 0.75
N LEU A 76 2.58 11.78 1.60
CA LEU A 76 3.32 12.89 2.19
C LEU A 76 4.58 13.20 1.39
N GLU A 77 5.26 12.15 0.90
CA GLU A 77 6.52 12.25 0.16
C GLU A 77 6.67 11.05 -0.79
N GLU A 78 7.12 11.29 -2.02
CA GLU A 78 7.58 10.25 -2.95
C GLU A 78 9.09 10.07 -2.76
N LEU A 79 9.53 8.83 -2.60
CA LEU A 79 10.93 8.46 -2.39
C LEU A 79 11.50 7.78 -3.63
N PRO A 80 12.82 7.84 -3.86
CA PRO A 80 13.45 7.07 -4.92
C PRO A 80 13.25 5.56 -4.70
N ASP A 81 13.16 4.80 -5.78
CA ASP A 81 12.85 3.35 -5.76
C ASP A 81 13.78 2.54 -4.84
N ASP A 82 15.05 2.94 -4.68
CA ASP A 82 16.02 2.29 -3.80
C ASP A 82 15.79 2.55 -2.29
N ALA A 83 14.85 3.41 -1.91
CA ALA A 83 14.54 3.71 -0.50
C ALA A 83 13.71 2.62 0.19
N PHE A 84 13.10 1.71 -0.59
CA PHE A 84 12.28 0.62 -0.05
C PHE A 84 12.99 -0.73 -0.21
N HIS A 85 13.45 -1.26 0.91
CA HIS A 85 13.79 -2.68 1.02
C HIS A 85 12.64 -3.37 1.73
N PRO A 86 11.67 -3.98 1.02
CA PRO A 86 10.72 -4.85 1.69
C PRO A 86 11.56 -5.91 2.42
N LYS A 87 11.25 -6.18 3.70
CA LYS A 87 11.72 -7.42 4.33
C LYS A 87 11.30 -8.51 3.35
N LYS A 88 12.28 -9.19 2.74
CA LYS A 88 12.06 -10.15 1.64
C LYS A 88 10.76 -10.89 1.89
N ALA A 89 9.77 -10.72 1.02
CA ALA A 89 8.67 -11.68 0.96
C ALA A 89 9.34 -13.06 0.86
N PRO A 90 8.99 -14.04 1.71
CA PRO A 90 9.62 -15.34 1.67
C PRO A 90 9.54 -15.85 0.24
N THR A 91 10.68 -16.25 -0.33
CA THR A 91 10.65 -16.80 -1.67
C THR A 91 9.78 -18.05 -1.65
N ARG A 92 9.19 -18.43 -2.80
CA ARG A 92 8.38 -19.65 -2.93
C ARG A 92 9.10 -20.91 -2.41
N GLU A 93 10.44 -20.88 -2.36
CA GLU A 93 11.30 -21.93 -1.80
C GLU A 93 11.27 -22.02 -0.26
N GLU A 94 10.99 -20.93 0.44
CA GLU A 94 10.91 -20.87 1.91
C GLU A 94 9.51 -21.28 2.42
N MET A 95 8.50 -21.34 1.56
CA MET A 95 7.12 -21.73 1.91
C MET A 95 6.83 -23.24 1.83
N ILE A 96 7.80 -24.07 1.42
CA ILE A 96 7.64 -25.53 1.21
C ILE A 96 8.67 -26.33 2.04
N ARG A 97 9.06 -25.84 3.22
CA ARG A 97 9.86 -26.60 4.19
C ARG A 97 9.12 -26.83 5.48
#